data_AF-A0A258MUB9-F1
#
_entry.id   AF-A0A258MUB9-F1
#
_cell.length_a   1.000
_cell.length_b   1.000
_cell.length_c   1.000
_cell.angle_alpha   90.00
_cell.angle_beta   90.00
_cell.angle_gamma   90.00
#
_symmetry.space_group_name_H-M   'P 1'
#
loop_
_entity.id
_entity.type
_entity.pdbx_description
1 polymer ?
#
loop_
_entity_poly.entity_id
_entity_poly.type
_entity_poly.pdbx_seq_one_letter_code
_entity_poly.pdbx_strand_id
1 'polypeptide(L)'
;MCYVRVTSDKQVYAKLTVSNLETSDALTAAHIHKGAAGVNGGVLLGIYGAGSEFGTTKILSIDDATLTSLTNDAIYVYAHSTAKLGGIVRGQIR
;
A
#
# COMPACT_ATOMS: atom_id res chain seq x y z
N MET A 1 3.05 -10.46 -4.14
CA MET A 1 1.89 -10.86 -3.30
C MET A 1 1.54 -9.69 -2.38
N CYS A 2 0.25 -9.45 -2.10
CA CYS A 2 -0.20 -8.40 -1.20
C CYS A 2 -1.23 -8.98 -0.23
N TYR A 3 -1.01 -8.77 1.06
CA TYR A 3 -1.97 -9.03 2.14
C TYR A 3 -2.21 -7.73 2.89
N VAL A 4 -3.48 -7.41 3.10
CA VAL A 4 -3.94 -6.33 3.98
C VAL A 4 -5.09 -6.89 4.80
N ARG A 5 -5.01 -6.76 6.12
CA ARG A 5 -6.07 -7.10 7.05
C ARG A 5 -6.32 -5.92 7.97
N VAL A 6 -7.57 -5.49 8.02
CA VAL A 6 -8.05 -4.45 8.93
C VAL A 6 -8.79 -5.13 10.08
N THR A 7 -8.59 -4.64 11.28
CA THR A 7 -9.22 -5.15 12.50
C THR A 7 -10.07 -4.09 13.17
N SER A 8 -11.02 -4.51 14.01
CA SER A 8 -11.95 -3.61 14.72
C SER A 8 -11.28 -2.77 15.80
N ASP A 9 -10.09 -3.16 16.27
CA ASP A 9 -9.23 -2.41 17.20
C ASP A 9 -8.34 -1.39 16.49
N LYS A 10 -8.67 -1.01 15.24
CA LYS A 10 -7.99 0.01 14.45
C LYS A 10 -6.52 -0.32 14.16
N GLN A 11 -6.25 -1.60 13.87
CA GLN A 11 -4.95 -2.05 13.37
C GLN A 11 -5.05 -2.49 11.91
N VAL A 12 -4.02 -2.16 11.14
CA VAL A 12 -3.82 -2.67 9.79
C VAL A 12 -2.57 -3.53 9.78
N TYR A 13 -2.75 -4.81 9.44
CA TYR A 13 -1.67 -5.73 9.16
C TYR A 13 -1.45 -5.75 7.66
N ALA A 14 -0.26 -5.36 7.20
CA ALA A 14 0.06 -5.29 5.78
C ALA A 14 1.38 -6.00 5.45
N LYS A 15 1.41 -6.73 4.35
CA LYS A 15 2.62 -7.32 3.78
C LYS A 15 2.57 -7.30 2.27
N LEU A 16 3.56 -6.66 1.66
CA LEU A 16 3.73 -6.62 0.20
C LEU A 16 5.06 -7.22 -0.22
N THR A 17 5.01 -8.05 -1.26
CA THR A 17 6.18 -8.52 -1.99
C THR A 17 6.04 -8.15 -3.46
N VAL A 18 7.08 -7.56 -4.02
CA VAL A 18 7.22 -7.28 -5.44
C VAL A 18 8.44 -8.05 -5.93
N SER A 19 8.27 -8.75 -7.05
CA SER A 19 9.32 -9.55 -7.69
C SER A 19 9.47 -9.10 -9.15
N ASN A 20 10.55 -9.54 -9.80
CA ASN A 20 10.83 -9.23 -11.21
C ASN A 20 10.97 -7.72 -11.49
N LEU A 21 11.69 -7.02 -10.61
CA LEU A 21 12.12 -5.65 -10.87
C LEU A 21 13.13 -5.63 -12.03
N GLU A 22 13.15 -4.52 -12.77
CA GLU A 22 14.17 -4.28 -13.79
C GLU A 22 15.56 -4.24 -13.14
N THR A 23 16.60 -4.56 -13.93
CA THR A 23 17.99 -4.44 -13.46
C THR A 23 18.27 -2.99 -13.05
N SER A 24 18.86 -2.82 -11.87
CA SER A 24 19.12 -1.51 -11.23
C SER A 24 17.90 -0.77 -10.69
N ASP A 25 16.69 -1.34 -10.74
CA ASP A 25 15.53 -0.79 -10.04
C ASP A 25 15.44 -1.31 -8.60
N ALA A 26 15.10 -0.41 -7.67
CA ALA A 26 14.95 -0.71 -6.25
C ALA A 26 13.64 -0.15 -5.71
N LEU A 27 12.96 -0.93 -4.87
CA LEU A 27 11.74 -0.48 -4.18
C LEU A 27 12.05 0.68 -3.24
N THR A 28 11.10 1.61 -3.13
CA THR A 28 11.27 2.82 -2.30
C THR A 28 10.18 2.94 -1.25
N ALA A 29 8.91 2.80 -1.61
CA ALA A 29 7.79 2.99 -0.70
C ALA A 29 6.55 2.20 -1.12
N ALA A 30 5.63 2.01 -0.20
CA ALA A 30 4.28 1.51 -0.51
C ALA A 30 3.23 2.22 0.32
N HIS A 31 2.10 2.51 -0.32
CA HIS A 31 0.98 3.24 0.28
C HIS A 31 -0.35 2.60 -0.09
N ILE A 32 -1.37 2.82 0.73
CA ILE A 32 -2.78 2.69 0.36
C ILE A 32 -3.25 4.07 -0.10
N HIS A 33 -3.93 4.13 -1.24
CA HIS A 33 -4.50 5.34 -1.82
C HIS A 33 -6.02 5.22 -1.92
N LYS A 34 -6.71 6.36 -1.92
CA LYS A 34 -8.13 6.45 -2.31
C LYS A 34 -8.25 6.48 -3.82
N GLY A 35 -9.18 5.71 -4.39
CA GLY A 35 -9.50 5.73 -5.81
C GLY A 35 -10.08 4.42 -6.31
N ALA A 36 -11.11 4.54 -7.16
CA ALA A 36 -11.64 3.42 -7.93
C ALA A 36 -10.63 2.94 -8.98
N ALA A 37 -10.83 1.74 -9.51
CA ALA A 37 -9.97 1.18 -10.56
C ALA A 37 -9.85 2.15 -11.74
N GLY A 38 -8.61 2.39 -12.21
CA GLY A 38 -8.32 3.34 -13.28
C GLY A 38 -8.23 4.81 -12.85
N VAL A 39 -8.68 5.17 -11.64
CA VAL A 39 -8.64 6.53 -11.12
C VAL A 39 -7.57 6.66 -10.04
N ASN A 40 -6.70 7.67 -10.15
CA ASN A 40 -5.69 7.96 -9.14
C ASN A 40 -6.29 8.84 -8.04
N GLY A 41 -5.78 8.71 -6.82
CA GLY A 41 -6.11 9.64 -5.74
C GLY A 41 -5.02 9.73 -4.67
N GLY A 42 -5.31 10.51 -3.64
CA GLY A 42 -4.36 10.82 -2.57
C GLY A 42 -3.98 9.61 -1.72
N VAL A 43 -2.84 9.73 -1.04
CA VAL A 43 -2.39 8.75 -0.04
C VAL A 43 -3.37 8.73 1.13
N LEU A 44 -3.88 7.54 1.47
CA LEU A 44 -4.68 7.29 2.66
C LEU A 44 -3.81 6.82 3.83
N LEU A 45 -2.90 5.88 3.58
CA LEU A 45 -2.06 5.27 4.62
C LEU A 45 -0.70 4.86 4.05
N GLY A 46 0.38 5.19 4.76
CA GLY A 46 1.72 4.69 4.41
C GLY A 46 1.99 3.30 5.01
N ILE A 47 2.52 2.38 4.20
CA ILE A 47 2.89 1.02 4.62
C ILE A 47 4.41 0.90 4.80
N TYR A 48 5.18 1.27 3.78
CA TYR A 48 6.64 1.21 3.76
C TYR A 48 7.22 2.55 3.35
N GLY A 49 8.29 2.98 4.00
CA GLY A 49 9.10 4.15 3.66
C GLY A 49 10.47 3.80 3.06
N ALA A 50 10.87 2.53 3.05
CA ALA A 50 12.09 2.06 2.42
C ALA A 50 11.93 0.68 1.75
N GLY A 51 12.73 0.43 0.71
CA GLY A 51 12.75 -0.86 -0.02
C GLY A 51 13.08 -2.07 0.85
N SER A 52 13.92 -1.89 1.87
CA SER A 52 14.31 -2.96 2.81
C SER A 52 13.16 -3.48 3.67
N GLU A 53 12.03 -2.76 3.74
CA GLU A 53 10.88 -3.15 4.55
C GLU A 53 9.93 -4.12 3.83
N PHE A 54 10.02 -4.20 2.50
CA PHE A 54 9.18 -5.08 1.70
C PHE A 54 9.38 -6.55 2.09
N GLY A 55 8.28 -7.31 2.08
CA GLY A 55 8.25 -8.69 2.55
C GLY A 55 8.14 -8.86 4.06
N THR A 56 8.28 -7.78 4.85
CA THR A 56 8.05 -7.79 6.30
C THR A 56 6.62 -7.37 6.61
N THR A 57 5.99 -8.01 7.59
CA THR A 57 4.66 -7.61 8.06
C THR A 57 4.75 -6.31 8.85
N LYS A 58 3.92 -5.34 8.50
CA LYS A 58 3.70 -4.10 9.26
C LYS A 58 2.40 -4.17 10.03
N ILE A 59 2.40 -3.57 11.20
CA ILE A 59 1.22 -3.35 12.04
C ILE A 59 1.13 -1.84 12.21
N LEU A 60 0.03 -1.25 11.74
CA LEU A 60 -0.16 0.20 11.71
C LEU A 60 -1.43 0.53 12.47
N SER A 61 -1.30 1.40 13.47
CA SER A 61 -2.46 1.97 14.15
C SER A 61 -3.05 3.10 13.33
N ILE A 62 -4.38 3.13 13.23
CA ILE A 62 -5.11 4.09 12.40
C ILE A 62 -6.19 4.82 13.21
N ASP A 63 -6.64 5.97 12.71
CA ASP A 63 -7.77 6.70 13.27
C ASP A 63 -9.12 6.22 12.71
N ASP A 64 -10.21 6.75 13.26
CA ASP A 64 -11.57 6.42 12.81
C ASP A 64 -11.82 6.79 11.35
N ALA A 65 -11.30 7.93 10.89
CA ALA A 65 -11.48 8.40 9.52
C ALA A 65 -10.80 7.45 8.51
N THR A 66 -9.61 6.97 8.84
CA THR A 66 -8.88 5.99 8.04
C THR A 66 -9.58 4.65 8.07
N LEU A 67 -10.08 4.19 9.23
CA LEU A 67 -10.85 2.94 9.31
C LEU A 67 -12.12 3.00 8.45
N THR A 68 -12.89 4.09 8.55
CA THR A 68 -14.08 4.31 7.71
C THR A 68 -13.72 4.28 6.23
N SER A 69 -12.63 4.93 5.84
CA SER A 69 -12.17 4.94 4.45
C SER A 69 -11.74 3.54 3.99
N LEU A 70 -10.99 2.80 4.83
CA LEU A 70 -10.51 1.45 4.51
C LEU A 70 -11.63 0.42 4.33
N THR A 71 -12.80 0.68 4.91
CA THR A 71 -13.95 -0.24 4.93
C THR A 71 -15.05 0.14 3.95
N ASN A 72 -15.13 1.41 3.52
CA ASN A 72 -16.23 1.90 2.69
C ASN A 72 -15.79 2.51 1.35
N ASP A 73 -14.57 3.00 1.24
CA ASP A 73 -14.11 3.68 0.02
C ASP A 73 -13.50 2.69 -0.98
N ALA A 74 -13.55 3.04 -2.27
CA ALA A 74 -12.70 2.38 -3.25
C ALA A 74 -11.25 2.78 -3.01
N ILE A 75 -10.38 1.81 -2.72
CA ILE A 75 -8.97 2.03 -2.38
C ILE A 75 -8.05 1.02 -3.08
N TYR A 76 -6.78 1.36 -3.20
CA TYR A 76 -5.77 0.49 -3.79
C TYR A 76 -4.44 0.59 -3.08
N VAL A 77 -3.67 -0.50 -3.08
CA VAL A 77 -2.25 -0.47 -2.73
C VAL A 77 -1.42 -0.07 -3.93
N TYR A 78 -0.43 0.76 -3.68
CA TYR A 78 0.53 1.21 -4.68
C TYR A 78 1.95 1.12 -4.15
N ALA A 79 2.84 0.47 -4.91
CA ALA A 79 4.26 0.35 -4.59
C ALA A 79 5.09 1.18 -5.59
N HIS A 80 6.15 1.80 -5.09
CA HIS A 80 7.03 2.70 -5.82
C HIS A 80 8.44 2.13 -5.90
N SER A 81 9.17 2.55 -6.94
CA SER A 81 10.57 2.19 -7.11
C SER A 81 11.39 3.38 -7.62
N THR A 82 12.72 3.23 -7.63
CA THR A 82 13.66 4.25 -8.08
C THR A 82 13.47 4.61 -9.55
N ALA A 83 13.16 3.65 -10.41
CA ALA A 83 12.95 3.87 -11.84
C ALA A 83 11.53 4.37 -12.16
N LYS A 84 10.57 4.10 -11.27
CA LYS A 84 9.15 4.43 -11.46
C LYS A 84 8.58 5.03 -10.17
N LEU A 85 8.89 6.31 -9.95
CA LEU A 85 8.38 7.10 -8.83
C LEU A 85 6.84 7.18 -8.84
N GLY A 86 6.27 7.17 -10.05
CA GLY A 86 4.84 7.12 -10.26
C GLY A 86 4.19 5.80 -9.87
N GLY A 87 4.94 4.77 -9.46
CA GLY A 87 4.45 3.48 -9.00
C GLY A 87 4.54 2.35 -10.03
N ILE A 88 4.80 1.13 -9.56
CA ILE A 88 5.04 -0.07 -10.38
C ILE A 88 3.96 -1.15 -10.24
N VAL A 89 3.22 -1.15 -9.12
CA VAL A 89 2.22 -2.19 -8.83
C VAL A 89 0.99 -1.53 -8.27
N ARG A 90 -0.17 -1.78 -8.89
CA ARG A 90 -1.49 -1.37 -8.41
C ARG A 90 -2.35 -2.59 -8.07
N GLY A 91 -2.75 -2.71 -6.81
CA GLY A 91 -3.69 -3.74 -6.36
C GLY A 91 -4.94 -3.09 -5.77
N GLN A 92 -6.09 -3.22 -6.44
CA GLN A 92 -7.35 -2.75 -5.87
C GLN A 92 -7.75 -3.64 -4.69
N ILE A 93 -8.12 -3.03 -3.56
CA ILE A 93 -8.64 -3.76 -2.39
C ILE A 93 -10.17 -3.72 -2.46
N ARG A 94 -10.79 -4.85 -2.11
CA ARG A 94 -12.25 -5.06 -2.07
C ARG A 94 -12.59 -5.87 -0.83
#